data_AF-A0A1H1LFY0-F1
#
_entry.id   AF-A0A1H1LFY0-F1
#
_cell.length_a   1.000
_cell.length_b   1.000
_cell.length_c   1.000
_cell.angle_alpha   90.00
_cell.angle_beta   90.00
_cell.angle_gamma   90.00
#
_symmetry.space_group_name_H-M   'P 1'
#
loop_
_entity.id
_entity.type
_entity.pdbx_description
1 polymer ?
#
loop_
_entity_poly.entity_id
_entity_poly.type
_entity_poly.pdbx_seq_one_letter_code
_entity_poly.pdbx_strand_id
1 'polypeptide(L)'
;MSAPFPRAIQPAIADSLRLLAIDTEGMGLALCSDPAVAARHMEQLQAIDRISQSLRELARVLAASDPEAAIGSICLGDLREALEGSLAA
;
A
#
# COMPACT_ATOMS: atom_id res chain seq x y z
N MET A 1 11.59 26.48 4.21
CA MET A 1 11.54 25.64 2.99
C MET A 1 10.09 25.23 2.79
N SER A 2 9.48 25.56 1.67
CA SER A 2 8.11 25.13 1.37
C SER A 2 8.10 23.61 1.21
N ALA A 3 7.16 22.90 1.83
CA ALA A 3 7.06 21.45 1.66
C ALA A 3 6.88 21.14 0.16
N PRO A 4 7.67 20.21 -0.42
CA PRO A 4 7.72 19.99 -1.87
C PRO A 4 6.40 19.47 -2.47
N PHE A 5 5.45 19.04 -1.63
CA PHE A 5 4.11 18.61 -2.02
C PHE A 5 3.03 19.44 -1.32
N PRO A 6 2.01 19.95 -2.05
CA PRO A 6 0.91 20.65 -1.42
C PRO A 6 0.11 19.69 -0.52
N ARG A 7 -0.01 20.01 0.77
CA ARG A 7 -0.78 19.19 1.72
C ARG A 7 -2.25 19.01 1.29
N ALA A 8 -2.80 19.98 0.56
CA ALA A 8 -4.17 19.94 0.06
C ALA A 8 -4.47 18.75 -0.88
N ILE A 9 -3.47 18.17 -1.55
CA ILE A 9 -3.65 17.04 -2.47
C ILE A 9 -3.48 15.67 -1.77
N GLN A 10 -2.93 15.64 -0.55
CA GLN A 10 -2.67 14.38 0.18
C GLN A 10 -3.92 13.49 0.32
N PRO A 11 -5.12 14.03 0.67
CA PRO A 11 -6.32 13.19 0.73
C PRO A 11 -6.70 12.58 -0.61
N ALA A 12 -6.58 13.33 -1.71
CA ALA A 12 -6.88 12.83 -3.04
C ALA A 12 -5.89 11.72 -3.48
N ILE A 13 -4.61 11.83 -3.10
CA ILE A 13 -3.63 10.76 -3.33
C ILE A 13 -3.97 9.53 -2.50
N ALA A 14 -4.26 9.70 -1.20
CA ALA A 14 -4.62 8.60 -0.32
C ALA A 14 -5.85 7.85 -0.86
N ASP A 15 -6.87 8.58 -1.30
CA ASP A 15 -8.07 8.01 -1.92
C ASP A 15 -7.76 7.23 -3.21
N SER A 16 -6.88 7.78 -4.05
CA SER A 16 -6.45 7.12 -5.29
C SER A 16 -5.69 5.82 -5.00
N LEU A 17 -4.79 5.83 -4.03
CA LEU A 17 -4.05 4.64 -3.60
C LEU A 17 -4.99 3.56 -3.05
N ARG A 18 -5.99 3.95 -2.26
CA ARG A 18 -7.01 3.04 -1.74
C ARG A 18 -7.84 2.41 -2.87
N LEU A 19 -8.22 3.18 -3.90
CA LEU A 19 -8.91 2.64 -5.07
C LEU A 19 -8.03 1.64 -5.82
N LEU A 20 -6.76 1.99 -6.07
CA LEU A 20 -5.82 1.07 -6.71
C LEU A 20 -5.62 -0.22 -5.91
N ALA A 21 -5.62 -0.14 -4.58
CA ALA A 21 -5.55 -1.32 -3.73
C ALA A 21 -6.76 -2.24 -3.90
N ILE A 22 -7.97 -1.66 -3.98
CA ILE A 22 -9.21 -2.41 -4.20
C ILE A 22 -9.18 -3.08 -5.58
N ASP A 23 -8.80 -2.36 -6.62
CA ASP A 23 -8.71 -2.90 -7.98
C ASP A 23 -7.67 -4.03 -8.06
N THR A 24 -6.51 -3.85 -7.43
CA THR A 24 -5.44 -4.86 -7.37
C THR A 24 -5.89 -6.13 -6.63
N GLU A 25 -6.58 -5.98 -5.49
CA GLU A 25 -7.15 -7.12 -4.77
C GLU A 25 -8.22 -7.83 -5.60
N GLY A 26 -9.09 -7.08 -6.28
CA GLY A 26 -10.10 -7.64 -7.19
C GLY A 26 -9.49 -8.48 -8.30
N MET A 27 -8.38 -8.02 -8.90
CA MET A 27 -7.62 -8.79 -9.88
C MET A 27 -7.04 -10.06 -9.27
N GLY A 28 -6.42 -9.97 -8.08
CA GLY A 28 -5.87 -11.12 -7.36
C GLY A 28 -6.95 -12.16 -7.04
N LEU A 29 -8.11 -11.74 -6.53
CA LEU A 29 -9.25 -12.61 -6.23
C LEU A 29 -9.78 -13.30 -7.49
N ALA A 30 -9.92 -12.58 -8.60
CA ALA A 30 -10.37 -13.16 -9.87
C ALA A 30 -9.39 -14.24 -10.35
N LEU A 31 -8.08 -14.01 -10.28
CA LEU A 31 -7.07 -15.00 -10.67
C LEU A 31 -7.03 -16.20 -9.71
N CYS A 32 -7.19 -15.97 -8.41
CA CYS A 32 -7.27 -17.02 -7.40
C CYS A 32 -8.53 -17.90 -7.54
N SER A 33 -9.58 -17.42 -8.22
CA SER A 33 -10.82 -18.18 -8.42
C SER A 33 -10.67 -19.36 -9.40
N ASP A 34 -9.63 -19.35 -10.24
CA ASP A 34 -9.25 -20.49 -11.06
C ASP A 34 -8.16 -21.32 -10.35
N PRO A 35 -8.47 -22.56 -9.91
CA PRO A 35 -7.50 -23.40 -9.19
C PRO A 35 -6.25 -23.72 -10.00
N ALA A 36 -6.34 -23.83 -11.33
CA ALA A 36 -5.19 -24.13 -12.17
C ALA A 36 -4.23 -22.93 -12.26
N VAL A 37 -4.78 -21.71 -12.36
CA VAL A 37 -4.00 -20.46 -12.30
C VAL A 37 -3.38 -20.29 -10.92
N ALA A 38 -4.18 -20.46 -9.85
CA ALA A 38 -3.72 -20.31 -8.48
C ALA A 38 -2.55 -21.26 -8.16
N ALA A 39 -2.67 -22.54 -8.51
CA ALA A 39 -1.62 -23.52 -8.28
C ALA A 39 -0.33 -23.22 -9.07
N ARG A 40 -0.46 -22.69 -10.30
CA ARG A 40 0.68 -22.41 -11.18
C ARG A 40 1.40 -21.10 -10.85
N HIS A 41 0.69 -20.12 -10.31
CA HIS A 41 1.16 -18.74 -10.16
C HIS A 41 1.06 -18.21 -8.72
N MET A 42 1.08 -19.09 -7.73
CA MET A 42 0.91 -18.74 -6.32
C MET A 42 1.86 -17.63 -5.86
N GLU A 43 3.14 -17.67 -6.27
CA GLU A 43 4.12 -16.65 -5.92
C GLU A 43 3.76 -15.27 -6.50
N GLN A 44 3.34 -15.23 -7.77
CA GLN A 44 2.92 -13.97 -8.41
C GLN A 44 1.62 -13.44 -7.80
N LEU A 45 0.70 -14.32 -7.40
CA LEU A 45 -0.53 -13.94 -6.72
C LEU A 45 -0.26 -13.37 -5.32
N GLN A 46 0.69 -13.94 -4.58
CA GLN A 46 1.18 -13.37 -3.33
C GLN A 46 1.84 -12.00 -3.53
N ALA A 47 2.58 -11.81 -4.64
CA ALA A 47 3.13 -10.51 -4.98
C ALA A 47 2.04 -9.46 -5.26
N ILE A 48 0.95 -9.85 -5.94
CA ILE A 48 -0.22 -8.98 -6.19
C ILE A 48 -0.89 -8.59 -4.87
N ASP A 49 -1.12 -9.55 -3.97
CA ASP A 49 -1.65 -9.28 -2.62
C ASP A 49 -0.76 -8.30 -1.85
N ARG A 50 0.56 -8.52 -1.87
CA ARG A 50 1.54 -7.63 -1.24
C ARG A 50 1.50 -6.20 -1.81
N ILE A 51 1.27 -6.04 -3.12
CA ILE A 51 1.07 -4.72 -3.74
C ILE A 51 -0.21 -4.06 -3.20
N SER A 52 -1.32 -4.78 -3.16
CA SER A 52 -2.58 -4.26 -2.63
C SER A 52 -2.43 -3.81 -1.17
N GLN A 53 -1.81 -4.62 -0.33
CA GLN A 53 -1.55 -4.28 1.08
C GLN A 53 -0.64 -3.04 1.19
N SER A 54 0.42 -2.96 0.39
CA SER A 54 1.32 -1.80 0.40
C SER A 54 0.59 -0.51 0.02
N LEU A 55 -0.28 -0.55 -0.99
CA LEU A 55 -1.09 0.59 -1.40
C LEU A 55 -2.06 1.04 -0.29
N ARG A 56 -2.66 0.10 0.46
CA ARG A 56 -3.52 0.41 1.63
C ARG A 56 -2.75 1.10 2.73
N GLU A 57 -1.57 0.58 3.05
CA GLU A 57 -0.74 1.15 4.11
C GLU A 57 -0.27 2.56 3.75
N LEU A 58 0.16 2.78 2.50
CA LEU A 58 0.53 4.11 2.01
C LEU A 58 -0.65 5.08 2.02
N ALA A 59 -1.84 4.64 1.61
CA ALA A 59 -3.06 5.43 1.71
C ALA A 59 -3.36 5.83 3.16
N ARG A 60 -3.24 4.87 4.09
CA ARG A 60 -3.46 5.09 5.52
C ARG A 60 -2.49 6.10 6.11
N VAL A 61 -1.19 5.97 5.80
CA VAL A 61 -0.15 6.91 6.26
C VAL A 61 -0.41 8.32 5.73
N LEU A 62 -0.75 8.46 4.45
CA LEU A 62 -1.01 9.78 3.84
C LEU A 62 -2.26 10.48 4.39
N ALA A 63 -3.26 9.71 4.81
CA ALA A 63 -4.49 10.23 5.40
C ALA A 63 -4.42 10.43 6.92
N ALA A 64 -3.35 9.95 7.57
CA ALA A 64 -3.23 10.00 9.02
C ALA A 64 -2.97 11.43 9.52
N SER A 65 -3.61 11.78 10.65
CA SER A 65 -3.28 13.01 11.39
C SER A 65 -1.88 12.97 11.99
N ASP A 66 -1.36 11.77 12.26
CA ASP A 66 -0.01 11.48 12.74
C ASP A 66 0.62 10.39 11.83
N PRO A 67 1.32 10.79 10.75
CA PRO A 67 1.95 9.86 9.83
C PRO A 67 3.05 9.00 10.45
N GLU A 68 3.77 9.50 11.46
CA GLU A 68 4.86 8.75 12.10
C GLU A 68 4.30 7.58 12.93
N ALA A 69 3.27 7.84 13.74
CA ALA A 69 2.57 6.79 14.45
C ALA A 69 1.90 5.79 13.49
N ALA A 70 1.36 6.27 12.36
CA ALA A 70 0.79 5.40 11.34
C ALA A 70 1.84 4.46 10.74
N ILE A 71 3.04 4.97 10.41
CA ILE A 71 4.17 4.16 9.92
C ILE A 71 4.56 3.07 10.93
N GLY A 72 4.69 3.41 12.21
CA GLY A 72 5.04 2.44 13.26
C GLY A 72 4.01 1.30 13.41
N SER A 73 2.77 1.52 12.96
CA SER A 73 1.71 0.51 12.97
C SER A 73 1.60 -0.32 11.68
N ILE A 74 2.50 -0.16 10.71
CA ILE A 74 2.55 -0.98 9.49
C ILE A 74 3.04 -2.38 9.84
N CYS A 75 2.30 -3.39 9.37
CA CYS A 75 2.67 -4.81 9.56
C CYS A 75 3.62 -5.34 8.47
N LEU A 76 3.68 -4.68 7.31
CA LEU A 76 4.59 -5.00 6.21
C LEU A 76 6.01 -4.53 6.54
N GLY A 77 6.85 -5.45 7.06
CA GLY A 77 8.21 -5.16 7.56
C GLY A 77 9.03 -4.28 6.63
N ASP A 78 9.30 -4.73 5.41
CA ASP A 78 10.13 -3.99 4.44
C ASP A 78 9.57 -2.60 4.11
N LEU A 79 8.24 -2.44 4.08
CA LEU A 79 7.61 -1.14 3.81
C LEU A 79 7.78 -0.21 5.01
N ARG A 80 7.54 -0.72 6.23
CA ARG A 80 7.74 0.03 7.46
C ARG A 80 9.18 0.51 7.56
N GLU A 81 10.15 -0.39 7.39
CA GLU A 81 11.58 -0.09 7.48
C GLU A 81 11.99 0.97 6.45
N ALA A 82 11.50 0.89 5.21
CA ALA A 82 11.80 1.88 4.18
C ALA A 82 11.27 3.28 4.55
N LEU A 83 10.07 3.36 5.12
CA LEU A 83 9.47 4.64 5.53
C LEU A 83 10.12 5.20 6.79
N GLU A 84 10.41 4.37 7.80
CA GLU A 84 11.14 4.76 9.01
C GLU A 84 12.54 5.29 8.67
N GLY A 85 13.26 4.61 7.77
CA GLY A 85 14.57 5.06 7.29
C GLY A 85 14.51 6.42 6.58
N SER A 86 13.39 6.75 5.94
CA SER A 86 13.18 8.04 5.28
C SER A 86 12.82 9.17 6.25
N LEU A 87 12.29 8.86 7.44
CA LEU A 87 12.06 9.84 8.50
C LEU A 87 13.36 10.24 9.22
N ALA A 88 14.35 9.34 9.25
CA ALA A 88 15.63 9.54 9.92
C ALA A 88 16.70 10.25 9.06
N ALA A 89 16.41 10.49 7.78
CA ALA A 89 17.31 11.07 6.78
C ALA A 89 17.04 12.57 6.54
#